data_AF-A0A2T4IRF3-F1
#
_entry.id   AF-A0A2T4IRF3-F1
#
_cell.length_a   1.000
_cell.length_b   1.000
_cell.length_c   1.000
_cell.angle_alpha   90.00
_cell.angle_beta   90.00
_cell.angle_gamma   90.00
#
_symmetry.space_group_name_H-M   'P 1'
#
loop_
_entity.id
_entity.type
_entity.pdbx_description
1 polymer ?
#
loop_
_entity_poly.entity_id
_entity_poly.type
_entity_poly.pdbx_seq_one_letter_code
_entity_poly.pdbx_strand_id
1 'polypeptide(L)'
;METPRLADLSSLLERLTHARRLLDHQLWEAARVLSIDRSSPQGRRFACLVDAGATLDAAMLLVAVSSRSVASLGNIGGHWVCTVRPTASVAGAAQKRFRMKHADPPAAVLASLIASLLHAEGPWGVSGQQKEFVHDDT
;
A
#
# COMPACT_ATOMS: atom_id res chain seq x y z
N MET A 1 -5.63 37.62 -13.71
CA MET A 1 -5.47 36.67 -12.59
C MET A 1 -6.80 36.66 -11.86
N GLU A 2 -7.63 35.64 -12.07
CA GLU A 2 -8.90 35.50 -11.35
C GLU A 2 -8.61 35.03 -9.93
N THR A 3 -9.15 35.74 -8.94
CA THR A 3 -9.02 35.36 -7.53
C THR A 3 -9.93 34.15 -7.26
N PRO A 4 -9.41 33.05 -6.69
CA PRO A 4 -10.21 31.88 -6.39
C PRO A 4 -11.31 32.25 -5.38
N ARG A 5 -12.56 31.86 -5.66
CA ARG A 5 -13.69 32.20 -4.79
C ARG A 5 -13.58 31.40 -3.49
N LEU A 6 -13.85 32.05 -2.36
CA LEU A 6 -13.76 31.43 -1.03
C LEU A 6 -14.58 30.13 -0.91
N ALA A 7 -15.75 30.06 -1.55
CA ALA A 7 -16.59 28.86 -1.58
C ALA A 7 -15.93 27.68 -2.33
N ASP A 8 -15.16 27.96 -3.38
CA ASP A 8 -14.46 26.93 -4.16
C ASP A 8 -13.31 26.33 -3.31
N LEU A 9 -12.63 27.17 -2.50
CA LEU A 9 -11.58 26.74 -1.58
C LEU A 9 -12.10 25.94 -0.40
N SER A 10 -13.24 26.32 0.19
CA SER A 10 -13.85 25.57 1.30
C SER A 10 -14.32 24.18 0.84
N SER A 11 -14.97 24.11 -0.32
CA SER A 11 -15.37 22.83 -0.94
C SER A 11 -14.15 21.93 -1.21
N LEU A 12 -13.02 22.50 -1.64
CA LEU A 12 -11.79 21.74 -1.82
C LEU A 12 -11.25 21.19 -0.49
N LEU A 13 -11.22 21.99 0.57
CA LEU A 13 -10.78 21.55 1.91
C LEU A 13 -11.64 20.41 2.46
N GLU A 14 -12.96 20.48 2.27
CA GLU A 14 -13.86 19.40 2.67
C GLU A 14 -13.56 18.09 1.92
N ARG A 15 -13.34 18.16 0.60
CA ARG A 15 -12.98 16.98 -0.20
C ARG A 15 -11.64 16.39 0.22
N LEU A 16 -10.63 17.23 0.52
CA LEU A 16 -9.35 16.76 1.04
C LEU A 16 -9.51 16.05 2.39
N THR A 17 -10.36 16.59 3.27
CA THR A 17 -10.68 15.98 4.57
C THR A 17 -11.37 14.63 4.40
N HIS A 18 -12.32 14.51 3.48
CA HIS A 18 -12.99 13.24 3.19
C HIS A 18 -12.05 12.19 2.58
N ALA A 19 -11.19 12.59 1.63
CA ALA A 19 -10.19 11.71 1.05
C ALA A 19 -9.23 11.18 2.12
N ARG A 20 -8.83 12.04 3.07
CA ARG A 20 -8.00 11.64 4.20
C ARG A 20 -8.68 10.60 5.08
N ARG A 21 -9.92 10.86 5.50
CA ARG A 21 -10.71 9.92 6.32
C ARG A 21 -10.86 8.57 5.64
N LEU A 22 -11.11 8.56 4.33
CA LEU A 22 -11.22 7.33 3.55
C LEU A 22 -9.93 6.51 3.61
N LEU A 23 -8.77 7.15 3.46
CA LEU A 23 -7.48 6.47 3.57
C LEU A 23 -7.22 5.92 4.98
N ASP A 24 -7.56 6.68 6.02
CA ASP A 24 -7.45 6.22 7.40
C ASP A 24 -8.35 4.99 7.66
N HIS A 25 -9.57 4.99 7.13
CA HIS A 25 -10.48 3.83 7.18
C HIS A 25 -9.89 2.61 6.46
N GLN A 26 -9.32 2.79 5.27
CA GLN A 26 -8.70 1.70 4.52
C GLN A 26 -7.52 1.08 5.27
N LEU A 27 -6.69 1.91 5.92
CA LEU A 27 -5.59 1.46 6.78
C LEU A 27 -6.10 0.65 7.97
N TRP A 28 -7.12 1.14 8.66
CA TRP A 28 -7.72 0.43 9.80
C TRP A 28 -8.37 -0.89 9.40
N GLU A 29 -9.05 -0.95 8.25
CA GLU A 29 -9.59 -2.20 7.73
C GLU A 29 -8.48 -3.20 7.38
N ALA A 30 -7.39 -2.76 6.77
CA ALA A 30 -6.23 -3.62 6.52
C ALA A 30 -5.62 -4.15 7.83
N ALA A 31 -5.47 -3.28 8.84
CA ALA A 31 -4.98 -3.68 10.17
C ALA A 31 -5.90 -4.72 10.84
N ARG A 32 -7.22 -4.57 10.69
CA ARG A 32 -8.22 -5.51 11.21
C ARG A 32 -8.11 -6.86 10.53
N VAL A 33 -7.98 -6.91 9.20
CA VAL A 33 -7.78 -8.14 8.44
C VAL A 33 -6.49 -8.85 8.86
N LEU A 34 -5.43 -8.08 9.11
CA LEU A 34 -4.16 -8.61 9.62
C LEU A 34 -4.18 -8.97 11.11
N SER A 35 -5.33 -8.86 11.77
CA SER A 35 -5.50 -9.18 13.20
C SER A 35 -4.51 -8.45 14.10
N ILE A 36 -4.19 -7.19 13.77
CA ILE A 36 -3.29 -6.37 14.59
C ILE A 36 -4.00 -5.99 15.88
N ASP A 37 -3.52 -6.51 17.00
CA ASP A 37 -3.99 -6.12 18.31
C ASP A 37 -3.60 -4.67 18.61
N ARG A 38 -4.61 -3.80 18.79
CA ARG A 38 -4.43 -2.39 19.17
C ARG A 38 -3.68 -2.21 20.49
N SER A 39 -3.77 -3.18 21.40
CA SER A 39 -3.09 -3.13 22.69
C SER A 39 -1.60 -3.46 22.57
N SER A 40 -1.17 -4.13 21.50
CA SER A 40 0.22 -4.48 21.26
C SER A 40 1.10 -3.25 20.98
N PRO A 41 2.43 -3.33 21.19
CA PRO A 41 3.35 -2.23 20.82
C PRO A 41 3.23 -1.83 19.34
N GLN A 42 3.00 -2.80 18.45
CA GLN A 42 2.84 -2.55 17.01
C GLN A 42 1.50 -1.89 16.70
N GLY A 43 0.42 -2.34 17.33
CA GLY A 43 -0.91 -1.73 17.18
C GLY A 43 -0.97 -0.30 17.70
N ARG A 44 -0.35 -0.01 18.85
CA ARG A 44 -0.22 1.37 19.35
C ARG A 44 0.60 2.24 18.42
N ARG A 45 1.74 1.74 17.92
CA ARG A 45 2.56 2.46 16.95
C ARG A 45 1.78 2.75 15.66
N PHE A 46 1.03 1.78 15.17
CA PHE A 46 0.16 1.93 14.01
C PHE A 46 -0.89 3.03 14.24
N ALA A 47 -1.58 3.01 15.38
CA ALA A 47 -2.56 4.05 15.74
C ALA A 47 -1.92 5.44 15.75
N CYS A 48 -0.77 5.61 16.41
CA CYS A 48 -0.03 6.87 16.42
C CYS A 48 0.30 7.39 15.01
N LEU A 49 0.69 6.50 14.08
CA LEU A 49 1.02 6.90 12.71
C LEU A 49 -0.21 7.34 11.93
N VAL A 50 -1.34 6.65 12.08
CA VAL A 50 -2.61 7.03 11.44
C VAL A 50 -3.07 8.38 11.97
N ASP A 51 -3.09 8.57 13.29
CA ASP A 51 -3.52 9.82 13.94
C ASP A 51 -2.62 11.00 13.56
N ALA A 52 -1.31 10.76 13.40
CA ALA A 52 -0.34 11.79 13.04
C ALA A 52 -0.31 12.18 11.56
N GLY A 53 -1.15 11.57 10.71
CA GLY A 53 -1.08 11.87 9.27
C GLY A 53 -0.10 10.98 8.48
N ALA A 54 0.70 10.15 9.13
CA ALA A 54 1.81 9.39 8.54
C ALA A 54 1.35 8.09 7.86
N THR A 55 0.50 8.20 6.83
CA THR A 55 -0.17 7.06 6.17
C THR A 55 0.77 6.13 5.45
N LEU A 56 1.84 6.65 4.85
CA LEU A 56 2.85 5.81 4.20
C LEU A 56 3.57 4.94 5.22
N ASP A 57 4.02 5.53 6.34
CA ASP A 57 4.68 4.78 7.41
C ASP A 57 3.75 3.76 8.05
N ALA A 58 2.46 4.11 8.22
CA ALA A 58 1.44 3.18 8.68
C ALA A 58 1.30 1.98 7.73
N ALA A 59 1.21 2.22 6.40
CA ALA A 59 1.14 1.16 5.40
C ALA A 59 2.41 0.29 5.37
N MET A 60 3.59 0.90 5.50
CA MET A 60 4.87 0.18 5.58
C MET A 60 4.95 -0.70 6.83
N LEU A 61 4.44 -0.22 7.96
CA LEU A 61 4.35 -1.01 9.19
C LEU A 61 3.43 -2.22 9.00
N LEU A 62 2.27 -2.06 8.34
CA LEU A 62 1.38 -3.17 8.00
C LEU A 62 2.09 -4.25 7.16
N VAL A 63 2.93 -3.84 6.20
CA VAL A 63 3.75 -4.80 5.44
C VAL A 63 4.69 -5.56 6.37
N ALA A 64 5.43 -4.85 7.22
CA ALA A 64 6.43 -5.45 8.10
C ALA A 64 5.82 -6.47 9.09
N VAL A 65 4.67 -6.16 9.69
CA VAL A 65 4.00 -7.05 10.66
C VAL A 65 3.34 -8.26 9.99
N SER A 66 3.14 -8.22 8.67
CA SER A 66 2.54 -9.32 7.89
C SER A 66 3.55 -10.36 7.37
N SER A 67 4.75 -10.44 7.97
CA SER A 67 5.86 -11.31 7.51
C SER A 67 6.21 -11.08 6.04
N ARG A 68 6.18 -9.82 5.62
CA ARG A 68 6.51 -9.36 4.27
C ARG A 68 7.48 -8.18 4.35
N SER A 69 8.16 -7.91 3.24
CA SER A 69 9.05 -6.77 3.11
C SER A 69 8.78 -6.04 1.81
N VAL A 70 8.93 -4.72 1.85
CA VAL A 70 8.94 -3.91 0.62
C VAL A 70 10.31 -4.06 -0.03
N ALA A 71 10.32 -4.62 -1.24
CA ALA A 71 11.52 -4.77 -2.04
C ALA A 71 11.87 -3.48 -2.80
N SER A 72 10.86 -2.73 -3.21
CA SER A 72 11.04 -1.41 -3.84
C SER A 72 9.79 -0.54 -3.69
N LEU A 73 10.01 0.77 -3.61
CA LEU A 73 8.98 1.80 -3.71
C LEU A 73 9.57 2.96 -4.48
N GLY A 74 8.94 3.36 -5.59
CA GLY A 74 9.44 4.45 -6.42
C GLY A 74 8.35 5.08 -7.26
N ASN A 75 8.60 6.29 -7.76
CA ASN A 75 7.70 6.99 -8.67
C ASN A 75 8.15 6.78 -10.12
N ILE A 76 7.27 6.28 -10.97
CA ILE A 76 7.51 6.02 -12.40
C ILE A 76 6.35 6.60 -13.19
N GLY A 77 6.63 7.63 -14.00
CA GLY A 77 5.62 8.27 -14.85
C GLY A 77 4.43 8.82 -14.05
N GLY A 78 4.70 9.52 -12.95
CA GLY A 78 3.67 10.15 -12.11
C GLY A 78 2.87 9.19 -11.23
N HIS A 79 3.29 7.93 -11.14
CA HIS A 79 2.63 6.92 -10.31
C HIS A 79 3.62 6.24 -9.40
N TRP A 80 3.18 5.93 -8.20
CA TRP A 80 3.91 5.12 -7.26
C TRP A 80 3.78 3.65 -7.60
N VAL A 81 4.92 2.97 -7.61
CA VAL A 81 5.04 1.55 -7.84
C VAL A 81 5.68 0.94 -6.60
N CYS A 82 4.94 0.04 -5.95
CA CYS A 82 5.43 -0.69 -4.79
C CYS A 82 5.60 -2.16 -5.13
N THR A 83 6.72 -2.76 -4.74
CA THR A 83 6.94 -4.21 -4.81
C THR A 83 7.07 -4.79 -3.41
N VAL A 84 6.24 -5.76 -3.07
CA VAL A 84 6.27 -6.51 -1.81
C VAL A 84 6.70 -7.94 -2.08
N ARG A 85 7.43 -8.54 -1.13
CA ARG A 85 7.79 -9.97 -1.14
C ARG A 85 7.59 -10.59 0.25
N PRO A 86 7.25 -11.88 0.34
CA PRO A 86 7.32 -12.64 1.59
C PRO A 86 8.74 -12.63 2.17
N THR A 87 8.90 -12.58 3.49
CA THR A 87 10.22 -12.63 4.14
C THR A 87 10.73 -14.06 4.33
N ALA A 88 9.83 -15.03 4.52
CA ALA A 88 10.18 -16.45 4.57
C ALA A 88 10.22 -17.06 3.16
N SER A 89 11.39 -17.56 2.75
CA SER A 89 11.51 -18.45 1.59
C SER A 89 11.92 -19.84 2.03
N VAL A 90 11.18 -20.85 1.58
CA VAL A 90 11.65 -22.23 1.59
C VAL A 90 12.86 -22.33 0.65
N ALA A 91 13.95 -22.92 1.13
CA ALA A 91 15.19 -23.04 0.36
C ALA A 91 14.92 -23.65 -1.03
N GLY A 92 15.33 -22.94 -2.09
CA GLY A 92 15.18 -23.39 -3.47
C GLY A 92 13.95 -22.87 -4.23
N ALA A 93 12.98 -22.22 -3.57
CA ALA A 93 11.83 -21.64 -4.24
C ALA A 93 12.07 -20.16 -4.61
N ALA A 94 11.75 -19.77 -5.86
CA ALA A 94 11.80 -18.38 -6.28
C ALA A 94 10.83 -17.52 -5.45
N GLN A 95 11.32 -16.44 -4.83
CA GLN A 95 10.49 -15.53 -4.07
C GLN A 95 9.51 -14.80 -5.00
N LYS A 96 8.21 -15.13 -4.90
CA LYS A 96 7.16 -14.43 -5.64
C LYS A 96 7.09 -12.98 -5.16
N ARG A 97 7.24 -12.05 -6.11
CA ARG A 97 7.15 -10.60 -5.88
C ARG A 97 5.79 -10.11 -6.35
N PHE A 98 5.23 -9.15 -5.62
CA PHE A 98 3.92 -8.57 -5.90
C PHE A 98 4.11 -7.08 -6.14
N ARG A 99 3.82 -6.63 -7.36
CA ARG A 99 4.03 -5.25 -7.80
C ARG A 99 2.68 -4.62 -8.11
N MET A 100 2.37 -3.50 -7.46
CA MET A 100 1.19 -2.69 -7.76
C MET A 100 1.58 -1.24 -8.04
N LYS A 101 0.75 -0.58 -8.84
CA LYS A 101 0.90 0.80 -9.28
C LYS A 101 -0.32 1.60 -8.83
N HIS A 102 -0.11 2.78 -8.26
CA HIS A 102 -1.18 3.69 -7.85
C HIS A 102 -0.72 5.15 -7.90
N ALA A 103 -1.64 6.10 -8.01
CA ALA A 103 -1.32 7.53 -8.01
C ALA A 103 -0.84 8.03 -6.62
N ASP A 104 -1.34 7.40 -5.57
CA ASP A 104 -1.01 7.66 -4.16
C ASP A 104 -0.06 6.59 -3.59
N PRO A 105 1.05 6.97 -2.92
CA PRO A 105 2.05 6.04 -2.40
C PRO A 105 1.53 5.05 -1.34
N PRO A 106 0.83 5.47 -0.25
CA PRO A 106 0.31 4.52 0.73
C PRO A 106 -0.66 3.51 0.11
N ALA A 107 -1.51 3.95 -0.83
CA ALA A 107 -2.38 3.05 -1.57
C ALA A 107 -1.61 2.06 -2.46
N ALA A 108 -0.48 2.45 -3.07
CA ALA A 108 0.38 1.51 -3.81
C ALA A 108 0.95 0.42 -2.88
N VAL A 109 1.38 0.80 -1.68
CA VAL A 109 1.89 -0.14 -0.66
C VAL A 109 0.79 -1.09 -0.18
N LEU A 110 -0.38 -0.56 0.17
CA LEU A 110 -1.54 -1.35 0.60
C LEU A 110 -2.00 -2.32 -0.48
N ALA A 111 -2.10 -1.89 -1.73
CA ALA A 111 -2.49 -2.74 -2.84
C ALA A 111 -1.50 -3.90 -3.04
N SER A 112 -0.19 -3.63 -3.00
CA SER A 112 0.83 -4.68 -3.09
C SER A 112 0.77 -5.66 -1.92
N LEU A 113 0.50 -5.17 -0.71
CA LEU A 113 0.30 -6.00 0.47
C LEU A 113 -0.91 -6.94 0.31
N ILE A 114 -2.07 -6.38 -0.02
CA ILE A 114 -3.32 -7.14 -0.22
C ILE A 114 -3.13 -8.18 -1.32
N ALA A 115 -2.53 -7.80 -2.45
CA ALA A 115 -2.22 -8.73 -3.52
C ALA A 115 -1.34 -9.89 -3.04
N SER A 116 -0.35 -9.60 -2.20
CA SER A 116 0.51 -10.62 -1.61
C SER A 116 -0.20 -11.53 -0.60
N LEU A 117 -1.21 -11.03 0.11
CA LEU A 117 -2.03 -11.80 1.04
C LEU A 117 -3.00 -12.74 0.32
N LEU A 118 -3.71 -12.25 -0.69
CA LEU A 118 -4.64 -13.05 -1.50
C LEU A 118 -3.96 -14.26 -2.16
N HIS A 119 -2.69 -14.12 -2.54
CA HIS A 119 -1.93 -15.22 -3.13
C HIS A 119 -1.30 -16.18 -2.12
N ALA A 120 -1.27 -15.83 -0.83
CA ALA A 120 -0.81 -16.74 0.22
C ALA A 120 -1.91 -17.72 0.66
N GLU A 121 -3.19 -17.37 0.46
CA GLU A 121 -4.34 -18.19 0.89
C GLU A 121 -4.97 -19.04 -0.23
N GLY A 122 -4.48 -18.93 -1.47
CA GLY A 122 -4.99 -19.73 -2.59
C GLY A 122 -4.28 -21.09 -2.74
N PRO A 123 -5.00 -22.20 -2.97
CA PRO A 123 -4.38 -23.49 -3.30
C PRO A 123 -3.77 -23.54 -4.72
N TRP A 124 -3.90 -22.48 -5.52
CA TRP A 124 -3.44 -22.43 -6.90
C TRP A 124 -2.81 -21.08 -7.19
N GLY A 125 -1.52 -21.09 -7.47
CA GLY A 125 -0.80 -19.94 -8.00
C GLY A 125 -1.36 -19.58 -9.37
N VAL A 126 -2.33 -18.67 -9.40
CA VAL A 126 -2.73 -18.05 -10.66
C VAL A 126 -1.61 -17.11 -11.07
N SER A 127 -0.93 -17.50 -12.15
CA SER A 127 0.09 -16.77 -12.86
C SER A 127 -0.54 -15.56 -13.54
N GLY A 128 -0.69 -14.48 -12.79
CA GLY A 128 -0.71 -13.13 -13.36
C GLY A 128 0.68 -12.79 -13.91
N GLN A 129 1.07 -13.40 -15.02
CA GLN A 129 2.17 -12.89 -15.84
C GLN A 129 1.72 -11.55 -16.41
N GLN A 130 2.12 -10.46 -15.76
CA GLN A 130 2.24 -9.18 -16.45
C GLN A 130 3.52 -9.27 -17.29
N LYS A 131 3.35 -9.64 -18.56
CA LYS A 131 4.41 -9.65 -19.57
C LYS A 131 5.04 -8.26 -19.63
N GLU A 132 6.30 -8.18 -19.22
CA GLU A 132 7.19 -7.08 -19.56
C GLU A 132 7.55 -7.29 -21.04
N PHE A 133 6.92 -6.53 -21.94
CA PHE A 133 7.36 -6.45 -23.32
C PHE A 133 8.72 -5.75 -23.31
N VAL A 134 9.79 -6.53 -23.52
CA VAL A 134 11.07 -5.99 -23.97
C VAL A 134 10.90 -5.71 -25.46
N HIS A 135 10.88 -4.42 -25.83
CA HIS A 135 11.08 -4.02 -27.21
C HIS A 135 12.57 -4.11 -27.48
N ASP A 136 12.95 -5.03 -28.35
CA ASP A 136 14.29 -5.20 -28.90
C ASP A 136 14.32 -4.33 -30.17
N ASP A 137 14.92 -3.14 -30.08
CA ASP A 137 15.21 -2.33 -31.27
C ASP A 137 16.52 -2.83 -31.87
N THR A 138 16.40 -3.34 -33.10
CA THR A 138 17.48 -3.78 -33.98
C THR A 138 18.22 -2.57 -34.56
#